data_AF-A0AAW1T0Q0-F1
#
_entry.id   AF-A0AAW1T0Q0-F1
#
_cell.length_a   1.000
_cell.length_b   1.000
_cell.length_c   1.000
_cell.angle_alpha   90.00
_cell.angle_beta   90.00
_cell.angle_gamma   90.00
#
_symmetry.space_group_name_H-M   'P 1'
#
loop_
_entity.id
_entity.type
_entity.pdbx_description
1 polymer ?
#
loop_
_entity_poly.entity_id
_entity_poly.type
_entity_poly.pdbx_seq_one_letter_code
_entity_poly.pdbx_strand_id
1 'polypeptide(L)'
;MTKTTIFYFVGGTRMNDVAYSHGVRQTLWALYHNRPGYRIHSTDTNGPLSGDYLKGYEDSMFCLASTGAGWGTRSRWSMRMCCPTPNFSIRLPQHAIYRLSDVLQDIIDTPGKVEQMQRMLHCVWAFYSWRDAEGRALEALMCSLRRKLFAKEDAPQPSLDPATCKLSCNAQAEP
;
A
#
# COMPACT_ATOMS: atom_id res chain seq x y z
N MET A 1 9.99 11.58 -12.87
CA MET A 1 8.71 12.29 -13.13
C MET A 1 8.17 12.78 -11.80
N THR A 2 7.85 14.06 -11.69
CA THR A 2 7.17 14.62 -10.52
C THR A 2 5.71 14.21 -10.56
N LYS A 3 5.26 13.39 -9.62
CA LYS A 3 3.86 12.98 -9.49
C LYS A 3 3.02 14.20 -9.13
N THR A 4 1.94 14.46 -9.86
CA THR A 4 1.04 15.61 -9.61
C THR A 4 -0.17 15.24 -8.75
N THR A 5 -0.48 13.95 -8.64
CA THR A 5 -1.55 13.45 -7.77
C THR A 5 -0.96 13.06 -6.42
N ILE A 6 -1.43 13.70 -5.35
CA ILE A 6 -1.04 13.36 -3.98
C ILE A 6 -1.69 12.04 -3.60
N PHE A 7 -3.01 11.93 -3.76
CA PHE A 7 -3.77 10.79 -3.30
C PHE A 7 -4.73 10.29 -4.37
N TYR A 8 -4.74 8.97 -4.61
CA TYR A 8 -5.66 8.31 -5.53
C TYR A 8 -6.48 7.22 -4.85
N PHE A 9 -7.78 7.22 -5.15
CA PHE A 9 -8.69 6.13 -4.84
C PHE A 9 -9.63 5.90 -6.02
N VAL A 10 -9.88 4.62 -6.32
CA VAL A 10 -10.89 4.21 -7.28
C VAL A 10 -11.66 2.99 -6.77
N GLY A 11 -12.98 3.06 -6.87
CA GLY A 11 -13.89 1.94 -6.68
C GLY A 11 -15.21 2.35 -6.03
N GLY A 12 -16.06 1.37 -5.75
CA GLY A 12 -17.36 1.63 -5.13
C GLY A 12 -17.19 2.28 -3.76
N THR A 13 -17.91 3.38 -3.55
CA THR A 13 -18.03 4.10 -2.28
C THR A 13 -19.23 3.59 -1.49
N ARG A 14 -20.31 3.17 -2.17
CA ARG A 14 -21.59 2.72 -1.62
C ARG A 14 -22.15 3.67 -0.56
N MET A 15 -22.62 4.83 -1.01
CA MET A 15 -23.12 5.90 -0.13
C MET A 15 -24.20 5.44 0.85
N ASN A 16 -25.01 4.46 0.46
CA ASN A 16 -26.14 3.95 1.26
C ASN A 16 -25.79 2.70 2.09
N ASP A 17 -24.52 2.27 2.11
CA ASP A 17 -24.06 1.07 2.82
C ASP A 17 -22.82 1.42 3.67
N VAL A 18 -23.05 1.99 4.85
CA VAL A 18 -21.98 2.37 5.79
C VAL A 18 -21.20 1.18 6.36
N ALA A 19 -21.76 -0.04 6.31
CA ALA A 19 -21.03 -1.24 6.70
C ALA A 19 -19.91 -1.55 5.69
N TYR A 20 -20.09 -1.16 4.42
CA TYR A 20 -19.08 -1.35 3.40
C TYR A 20 -17.82 -0.52 3.67
N SER A 21 -16.70 -1.24 3.87
CA SER A 21 -15.42 -0.65 4.28
C SER A 21 -15.52 0.20 5.56
N HIS A 22 -16.48 -0.13 6.43
CA HIS A 22 -16.76 0.57 7.69
C HIS A 22 -16.95 2.09 7.53
N GLY A 23 -17.44 2.59 6.38
CA GLY A 23 -17.64 4.02 6.17
C GLY A 23 -16.40 4.81 5.73
N VAL A 24 -15.23 4.16 5.60
CA VAL A 24 -13.96 4.83 5.25
C VAL A 24 -14.04 5.48 3.87
N ARG A 25 -14.61 4.79 2.88
CA ARG A 25 -14.66 5.29 1.49
C ARG A 25 -15.64 6.46 1.36
N GLN A 26 -16.76 6.38 2.06
CA GLN A 26 -17.79 7.40 2.13
C GLN A 26 -17.22 8.67 2.79
N THR A 27 -16.51 8.50 3.90
CA THR A 27 -15.83 9.60 4.59
C THR A 27 -14.78 10.26 3.69
N LEU A 28 -13.97 9.47 3.00
CA LEU A 28 -12.96 10.00 2.08
C LEU A 28 -13.58 10.74 0.90
N TRP A 29 -14.65 10.19 0.33
CA TRP A 29 -15.41 10.90 -0.69
C TRP A 29 -15.90 12.23 -0.13
N ALA A 30 -16.66 12.23 0.95
CA ALA A 30 -17.27 13.43 1.53
C ALA A 30 -16.25 14.55 1.79
N LEU A 31 -15.07 14.20 2.31
CA LEU A 31 -14.04 15.18 2.70
C LEU A 31 -13.10 15.61 1.58
N TYR A 32 -12.81 14.74 0.60
CA TYR A 32 -11.66 14.94 -0.29
C TYR A 32 -11.95 14.84 -1.79
N HIS A 33 -13.16 14.49 -2.23
CA HIS A 33 -13.44 14.28 -3.66
C HIS A 33 -13.20 15.51 -4.55
N ASN A 34 -13.35 16.72 -3.99
CA ASN A 34 -13.09 17.99 -4.69
C ASN A 34 -11.80 18.68 -4.25
N ARG A 35 -10.92 18.00 -3.50
CA ARG A 35 -9.69 18.61 -2.99
C ARG A 35 -8.59 18.60 -4.07
N PRO A 36 -7.91 19.73 -4.33
CA PRO A 36 -6.77 19.76 -5.26
C PRO A 36 -5.69 18.73 -4.88
N GLY A 37 -5.19 18.00 -5.88
CA GLY A 37 -4.21 16.91 -5.68
C GLY A 37 -4.82 15.57 -5.23
N TYR A 38 -6.12 15.51 -4.94
CA TYR A 38 -6.84 14.27 -4.60
C TYR A 38 -7.70 13.84 -5.77
N ARG A 39 -7.56 12.57 -6.14
CA ARG A 39 -8.34 11.94 -7.21
C ARG A 39 -9.11 10.77 -6.62
N ILE A 40 -10.38 10.99 -6.32
CA ILE A 40 -11.27 9.98 -5.73
C ILE A 40 -12.35 9.67 -6.78
N HIS A 41 -12.33 8.46 -7.34
CA HIS A 41 -13.32 7.99 -8.31
C HIS A 41 -14.25 6.97 -7.67
N SER A 42 -15.51 7.34 -7.49
CA SER A 42 -16.57 6.47 -6.98
C SER A 42 -17.25 5.79 -8.15
N THR A 43 -17.15 4.47 -8.28
CA THR A 43 -17.85 3.76 -9.38
C THR A 43 -19.38 3.82 -9.26
N ASP A 44 -19.90 4.12 -8.07
CA ASP A 44 -21.34 4.24 -7.83
C ASP A 44 -21.87 5.64 -8.19
N THR A 45 -20.99 6.64 -8.27
CA THR A 45 -21.37 8.05 -8.47
C THR A 45 -20.87 8.60 -9.80
N ASN A 46 -19.66 8.20 -10.20
CA ASN A 46 -19.00 8.62 -11.45
C ASN A 46 -19.14 7.59 -12.56
N GLY A 47 -19.83 6.47 -12.31
CA GLY A 47 -19.95 5.35 -13.26
C GLY A 47 -18.66 4.53 -13.38
N PRO A 48 -18.64 3.54 -14.29
CA PRO A 48 -17.44 2.75 -14.57
C PRO A 48 -16.29 3.68 -14.99
N LEU A 49 -15.08 3.35 -14.57
CA LEU A 49 -13.90 4.14 -14.90
C LEU A 49 -13.68 4.12 -16.42
N SER A 50 -13.88 5.25 -17.09
CA SER A 50 -13.58 5.43 -18.51
C SER A 50 -12.12 5.87 -18.68
N GLY A 51 -11.20 4.92 -18.60
CA GLY A 51 -9.77 5.19 -18.77
C GLY A 51 -8.86 4.17 -18.09
N ASP A 52 -7.56 4.48 -18.11
CA ASP A 52 -6.54 3.56 -17.63
C ASP A 52 -6.45 3.59 -16.08
N TYR A 53 -7.18 2.67 -15.46
CA TYR A 53 -7.21 2.43 -14.02
C TYR A 53 -5.82 2.39 -13.37
N LEU A 54 -4.85 1.82 -14.08
CA LEU A 54 -3.48 1.65 -13.59
C LEU A 54 -2.71 2.96 -13.59
N LYS A 55 -2.94 3.81 -14.60
CA LYS A 55 -2.30 5.13 -14.70
C LYS A 55 -2.59 6.02 -13.50
N GLY A 56 -3.79 5.94 -12.92
CA GLY A 56 -4.10 6.68 -11.68
C GLY A 56 -3.23 6.26 -10.49
N TYR A 57 -2.88 4.97 -10.38
CA TYR A 57 -1.96 4.49 -9.34
C TYR A 57 -0.51 4.88 -9.66
N GLU A 58 -0.10 4.83 -10.92
CA GLU A 58 1.25 5.23 -11.33
C GLU A 58 1.51 6.72 -11.07
N ASP A 59 0.54 7.57 -11.39
CA ASP A 59 0.62 9.03 -11.28
C ASP A 59 0.45 9.56 -9.84
N SER A 60 0.09 8.71 -8.88
CA SER A 60 -0.19 9.09 -7.49
C SER A 60 0.95 8.80 -6.51
N MET A 61 1.16 9.70 -5.55
CA MET A 61 2.15 9.49 -4.48
C MET A 61 1.66 8.48 -3.44
N PHE A 62 0.37 8.55 -3.11
CA PHE A 62 -0.29 7.68 -2.14
C PHE A 62 -1.61 7.14 -2.70
N CYS A 63 -2.01 5.96 -2.24
CA CYS A 63 -3.31 5.39 -2.55
C CYS A 63 -3.97 4.72 -1.33
N LEU A 64 -5.29 4.57 -1.40
CA LEU A 64 -6.09 4.06 -0.28
C LEU A 64 -6.07 2.53 -0.21
N ALA A 65 -5.72 2.00 0.98
CA ALA A 65 -6.06 0.66 1.44
C ALA A 65 -7.14 0.71 2.52
N SER A 66 -8.42 0.68 2.13
CA SER A 66 -9.50 0.67 3.13
C SER A 66 -9.62 -0.70 3.78
N THR A 67 -10.01 -0.73 5.05
CA THR A 67 -10.48 -1.98 5.68
C THR A 67 -11.75 -2.49 4.96
N GLY A 68 -12.09 -3.77 5.13
CA GLY A 68 -13.31 -4.37 4.58
C GLY A 68 -13.13 -5.11 3.23
N ALA A 69 -14.25 -5.36 2.55
CA ALA A 69 -14.30 -6.22 1.37
C ALA A 69 -13.77 -5.56 0.08
N GLY A 70 -13.18 -6.37 -0.80
CA GLY A 70 -12.72 -5.94 -2.13
C GLY A 70 -11.30 -5.37 -2.18
N TRP A 71 -10.53 -5.48 -1.08
CA TRP A 71 -9.13 -5.07 -1.07
C TRP A 71 -8.22 -6.06 -1.80
N GLY A 72 -8.43 -7.38 -1.68
CA GLY A 72 -7.51 -8.41 -2.19
C GLY A 72 -6.99 -8.20 -3.62
N THR A 73 -7.88 -7.94 -4.59
CA THR A 73 -7.46 -7.68 -6.00
C THR A 73 -6.77 -6.33 -6.17
N ARG A 74 -7.15 -5.32 -5.39
CA ARG A 74 -6.56 -3.98 -5.45
C ARG A 74 -5.24 -3.92 -4.69
N SER A 75 -5.03 -4.76 -3.67
CA SER A 75 -3.76 -4.95 -2.98
C SER A 75 -2.66 -5.29 -3.96
N ARG A 76 -2.93 -6.13 -4.97
CA ARG A 76 -1.94 -6.49 -5.99
C ARG A 76 -1.48 -5.25 -6.77
N TRP A 77 -2.41 -4.52 -7.36
CA TRP A 77 -2.10 -3.34 -8.19
C TRP A 77 -1.53 -2.21 -7.38
N SER A 78 -2.07 -2.02 -6.19
CA SER A 78 -1.63 -0.99 -5.28
C SER A 78 -0.23 -1.33 -4.75
N MET A 79 0.09 -2.57 -4.36
CA MET A 79 1.47 -2.92 -3.98
C MET A 79 2.46 -2.80 -5.13
N ARG A 80 2.04 -3.07 -6.37
CA ARG A 80 2.90 -2.87 -7.54
C ARG A 80 3.20 -1.39 -7.80
N MET A 81 2.27 -0.50 -7.50
CA MET A 81 2.31 0.88 -7.99
C MET A 81 2.39 1.98 -6.92
N CYS A 82 1.82 1.78 -5.72
CA CYS A 82 1.57 2.90 -4.79
C CYS A 82 1.22 2.58 -3.30
N CYS A 83 0.78 1.37 -2.90
CA CYS A 83 0.25 1.13 -1.56
C CYS A 83 1.20 0.36 -0.65
N PRO A 84 1.42 0.83 0.58
CA PRO A 84 2.52 0.28 1.32
C PRO A 84 2.09 -0.66 2.49
N THR A 85 3.03 -1.40 3.11
CA THR A 85 2.85 -2.16 4.39
C THR A 85 3.76 -1.57 5.51
N PRO A 86 3.79 -2.01 6.79
CA PRO A 86 4.14 -1.16 7.96
C PRO A 86 5.44 -0.34 7.91
N ASN A 87 6.47 -0.74 7.16
CA ASN A 87 7.71 0.04 6.99
C ASN A 87 7.68 1.05 5.84
N PHE A 88 6.65 1.00 5.02
CA PHE A 88 6.42 1.87 3.88
C PHE A 88 5.02 2.50 3.96
N SER A 89 4.14 2.13 4.91
CA SER A 89 2.70 2.45 4.93
C SER A 89 2.29 3.44 5.98
N ILE A 90 1.31 4.25 5.62
CA ILE A 90 0.66 5.17 6.54
C ILE A 90 -0.59 4.49 7.07
N ARG A 91 -0.60 4.16 8.36
CA ARG A 91 -1.79 3.66 9.04
C ARG A 91 -2.49 4.83 9.71
N LEU A 92 -3.60 5.25 9.11
CA LEU A 92 -4.44 6.29 9.68
C LEU A 92 -5.67 5.63 10.33
N PRO A 93 -5.89 5.79 11.65
CA PRO A 93 -7.11 5.27 12.26
C PRO A 93 -8.33 5.99 11.68
N GLN A 94 -9.45 5.28 11.59
CA GLN A 94 -10.65 5.79 10.91
C GLN A 94 -11.13 7.13 11.47
N HIS A 95 -11.08 7.32 12.79
CA HIS A 95 -11.49 8.58 13.42
C HIS A 95 -10.57 9.77 13.06
N ALA A 96 -9.38 9.52 12.51
CA ALA A 96 -8.41 10.55 12.12
C ALA A 96 -8.39 10.80 10.60
N ILE A 97 -9.34 10.25 9.83
CA ILE A 97 -9.39 10.45 8.36
C ILE A 97 -9.45 11.94 7.98
N TYR A 98 -10.03 12.80 8.82
CA TYR A 98 -10.04 14.27 8.61
C TYR A 98 -8.65 14.91 8.60
N ARG A 99 -7.63 14.25 9.16
CA ARG A 99 -6.22 14.69 9.16
C ARG A 99 -5.41 14.10 8.02
N LEU A 100 -6.02 13.33 7.12
CA LEU A 100 -5.30 12.64 6.05
C LEU A 100 -4.41 13.62 5.28
N SER A 101 -4.91 14.82 4.94
CA SER A 101 -4.11 15.79 4.19
C SER A 101 -2.88 16.27 4.94
N ASP A 102 -3.01 16.60 6.22
CA ASP A 102 -1.88 17.06 7.02
C ASP A 102 -0.85 15.94 7.13
N VAL A 103 -1.29 14.71 7.38
CA VAL A 103 -0.41 13.53 7.48
C VAL A 103 0.32 13.25 6.16
N LEU A 104 -0.36 13.37 5.01
CA LEU A 104 0.30 13.19 3.72
C LEU A 104 1.29 14.32 3.42
N GLN A 105 0.92 15.56 3.78
CA GLN A 105 1.77 16.72 3.57
C GLN A 105 3.04 16.66 4.44
N ASP A 106 2.93 16.30 5.71
CA ASP A 106 4.07 16.10 6.61
C ASP A 106 5.09 15.10 6.02
N ILE A 107 4.61 14.07 5.35
CA ILE A 107 5.46 13.05 4.70
C ILE A 107 6.08 13.57 3.41
N ILE A 108 5.34 14.34 2.62
CA ILE A 108 5.85 14.99 1.40
C ILE A 108 6.94 16.01 1.76
N ASP A 109 6.72 16.78 2.82
CA ASP A 109 7.63 17.83 3.28
C ASP A 109 8.89 17.24 3.94
N THR A 110 8.83 15.97 4.36
CA THR A 110 10.01 15.24 4.86
C THR A 110 10.91 14.81 3.70
N PRO A 111 12.12 15.39 3.54
CA PRO A 111 12.97 15.13 2.37
C PRO A 111 13.33 13.66 2.23
N GLY A 112 13.14 13.09 1.03
CA GLY A 112 13.52 11.71 0.72
C GLY A 112 12.57 10.63 1.26
N LYS A 113 11.54 11.00 2.03
CA LYS A 113 10.66 10.03 2.71
C LYS A 113 9.75 9.31 1.73
N VAL A 114 9.13 10.04 0.80
CA VAL A 114 8.27 9.46 -0.24
C VAL A 114 9.08 8.51 -1.13
N GLU A 115 10.29 8.91 -1.54
CA GLU A 115 11.17 8.08 -2.34
C GLU A 115 11.63 6.84 -1.58
N GLN A 116 11.91 6.96 -0.27
CA GLN A 116 12.23 5.82 0.58
C GLN A 116 11.05 4.83 0.64
N MET A 117 9.82 5.32 0.83
CA MET A 117 8.62 4.49 0.89
C MET A 117 8.36 3.78 -0.44
N GLN A 118 8.51 4.49 -1.57
CA GLN A 118 8.34 3.94 -2.92
C GLN A 118 9.43 2.91 -3.28
N ARG A 119 10.69 3.15 -2.89
CA ARG A 119 11.77 2.16 -3.05
C ARG A 119 11.51 0.89 -2.24
N MET A 120 11.11 1.05 -0.98
CA MET A 120 10.77 -0.10 -0.13
C MET A 120 9.60 -0.88 -0.73
N LEU A 121 8.57 -0.19 -1.23
CA LEU A 121 7.43 -0.82 -1.91
C LEU A 121 7.88 -1.68 -3.09
N HIS A 122 8.74 -1.13 -3.95
CA HIS A 122 9.32 -1.84 -5.09
C HIS A 122 10.07 -3.10 -4.65
N CYS A 123 10.91 -3.00 -3.61
CA CYS A 123 11.62 -4.17 -3.08
C CYS A 123 10.66 -5.24 -2.55
N VAL A 124 9.62 -4.84 -1.82
CA VAL A 124 8.67 -5.77 -1.19
C VAL A 124 7.79 -6.46 -2.23
N TRP A 125 7.42 -5.78 -3.31
CA TRP A 125 6.57 -6.33 -4.37
C TRP A 125 7.08 -7.68 -4.90
N ALA A 126 8.38 -7.79 -5.15
CA ALA A 126 9.01 -9.03 -5.61
C ALA A 126 8.67 -10.21 -4.68
N PHE A 127 8.66 -10.01 -3.37
CA PHE A 127 8.39 -11.06 -2.37
C PHE A 127 6.91 -11.39 -2.18
N TYR A 128 6.00 -10.65 -2.81
CA TYR A 128 4.56 -10.96 -2.83
C TYR A 128 4.13 -11.62 -4.14
N SER A 129 4.97 -11.60 -5.18
CA SER A 129 4.65 -12.18 -6.48
C SER A 129 5.18 -13.59 -6.66
N TRP A 130 4.30 -14.48 -7.09
CA TRP A 130 4.60 -15.88 -7.41
C TRP A 130 4.80 -16.14 -8.90
N ARG A 131 4.28 -15.24 -9.75
CA ARG A 131 4.15 -15.47 -11.21
C ARG A 131 4.92 -14.47 -12.05
N ASP A 132 5.34 -13.35 -11.48
CA ASP A 132 6.13 -12.37 -12.21
C ASP A 132 7.57 -12.88 -12.35
N ALA A 133 8.27 -12.47 -13.41
CA ALA A 133 9.64 -12.91 -13.69
C ALA A 133 10.63 -12.55 -12.56
N GLU A 134 10.35 -11.46 -11.84
CA GLU A 134 11.11 -10.99 -10.68
C GLU A 134 10.51 -11.48 -9.34
N GLY A 135 9.56 -12.42 -9.39
CA GLY A 135 8.86 -12.96 -8.23
C GLY A 135 9.78 -13.77 -7.32
N ARG A 136 9.84 -13.38 -6.05
CA ARG A 136 10.66 -13.99 -4.99
C ARG A 136 9.80 -14.45 -3.81
N ALA A 137 8.50 -14.65 -4.01
CA ALA A 137 7.59 -15.09 -2.95
C ALA A 137 7.97 -16.44 -2.34
N LEU A 138 8.51 -17.37 -3.14
CA LEU A 138 9.03 -18.64 -2.64
C LEU A 138 10.18 -18.42 -1.65
N GLU A 139 11.10 -17.48 -1.94
CA GLU A 139 12.20 -17.16 -1.04
C GLU A 139 11.69 -16.64 0.31
N ALA A 140 10.75 -15.69 0.29
CA ALA A 140 10.14 -15.15 1.51
C ALA A 140 9.36 -16.22 2.30
N LEU A 141 8.68 -17.14 1.60
CA LEU A 141 8.03 -18.28 2.24
C LEU A 141 9.05 -19.19 2.91
N MET A 142 10.09 -19.61 2.20
CA MET A 142 11.14 -20.49 2.73
C MET A 142 11.87 -19.86 3.91
N CYS A 143 12.11 -18.55 3.83
CA CYS A 143 12.66 -17.73 4.91
C CYS A 143 11.80 -17.81 6.18
N SER A 144 10.49 -17.60 6.02
CA SER A 144 9.52 -17.63 7.12
C SER A 144 9.35 -19.04 7.70
N LEU A 145 9.33 -20.06 6.84
CA LEU A 145 9.21 -21.47 7.26
C LEU A 145 10.46 -21.93 8.02
N ARG A 146 11.66 -21.64 7.51
CA ARG A 146 12.91 -21.96 8.20
C ARG A 146 12.95 -21.36 9.60
N ARG A 147 12.52 -20.10 9.74
CA ARG A 147 12.43 -19.47 11.07
C ARG A 147 11.47 -20.21 11.98
N LYS A 148 10.25 -20.50 11.50
CA LYS A 148 9.23 -21.18 12.31
C LYS A 148 9.64 -22.60 12.73
N LEU A 149 10.41 -23.29 11.90
CA LEU A 149 10.80 -24.69 12.14
C LEU A 149 12.08 -24.82 12.97
N PHE A 150 13.04 -23.90 12.80
CA PHE A 150 14.40 -24.10 13.31
C PHE A 150 14.91 -22.97 14.21
N ALA A 151 14.27 -21.81 14.21
CA ALA A 151 14.78 -20.68 14.99
C ALA A 151 14.29 -20.72 16.43
N LYS A 152 15.14 -20.27 17.35
CA LYS A 152 14.77 -20.05 18.76
C LYS A 152 13.69 -18.96 18.85
N GLU A 153 12.94 -18.93 19.95
CA GLU A 153 11.85 -17.95 20.16
C GLU A 153 12.29 -16.49 20.02
N ASP A 154 13.56 -16.21 20.30
CA ASP A 154 14.20 -14.90 20.25
C ASP A 154 14.88 -14.57 18.91
N ALA A 155 14.78 -15.45 17.91
CA ALA A 155 15.44 -15.22 16.64
C ALA A 155 14.89 -13.97 15.92
N PRO A 156 15.76 -13.17 15.28
CA PRO A 156 15.34 -11.95 14.60
C PRO A 156 14.32 -12.26 13.50
N GLN A 157 13.36 -11.36 13.31
CA GLN A 157 12.47 -11.43 12.17
C GLN A 157 13.27 -11.25 10.87
N PRO A 158 12.85 -11.87 9.75
CA PRO A 158 13.39 -11.56 8.44
C PRO A 158 13.29 -10.07 8.18
N SER A 159 14.35 -9.52 7.59
CA SER A 159 14.46 -8.10 7.31
C SER A 159 14.82 -7.89 5.84
N LEU A 160 14.36 -6.79 5.28
CA LEU A 160 14.60 -6.42 3.89
C LEU A 160 15.46 -5.16 3.87
N ASP A 161 16.60 -5.22 3.19
CA ASP A 161 17.42 -4.04 2.95
C ASP A 161 16.80 -3.19 1.82
N PRO A 162 16.35 -1.95 2.09
CA PRO A 162 15.76 -1.08 1.07
C PRO A 162 16.75 -0.59 0.01
N ALA A 163 18.06 -0.63 0.27
CA ALA A 163 19.08 -0.19 -0.69
C ALA A 163 19.35 -1.28 -1.74
N THR A 164 19.33 -2.55 -1.33
CA THR A 164 19.68 -3.67 -2.23
C THR A 164 18.51 -4.59 -2.56
N CYS A 165 17.32 -4.37 -1.98
CA CYS A 165 16.17 -5.28 -2.03
C CYS A 165 16.53 -6.74 -1.66
N LYS A 166 17.50 -6.93 -0.74
CA LYS A 166 17.93 -8.27 -0.31
C LYS A 166 17.20 -8.64 0.97
N LEU A 167 16.56 -9.81 0.95
CA LEU A 167 15.92 -10.40 2.11
C LEU A 167 16.98 -11.12 2.95
N SER A 168 17.17 -10.68 4.19
CA SER A 168 17.94 -11.42 5.19
C SER A 168 17.01 -12.29 6.02
N CYS A 169 17.29 -13.58 6.06
CA CYS A 169 16.48 -14.55 6.77
C CYS A 169 16.86 -14.77 8.23
N ASN A 170 17.99 -14.19 8.68
CA ASN A 170 18.49 -14.22 10.06
C ASN A 170 18.34 -15.58 10.78
N ALA A 171 18.37 -16.68 10.02
CA ALA A 171 18.41 -18.01 10.57
C ALA A 171 19.89 -18.36 10.74
N GLN A 172 20.48 -17.95 11.86
CA GLN A 172 21.60 -18.70 12.42
C GLN A 172 21.01 -20.00 12.99
N ALA A 173 20.67 -20.90 12.09
CA ALA A 173 20.48 -22.30 12.41
C ALA A 173 21.64 -23.01 11.70
N GLU A 174 22.81 -22.97 12.33
CA GLU A 174 23.78 -24.05 12.16
C GLU A 174 23.14 -25.31 12.79
N PRO A 175 23.00 -26.41 12.04
CA PRO A 175 23.39 -27.71 12.55
C PRO A 175 24.92 -27.85 12.54
#